data_AF-A0A3B9P8R8-F1
#
_entry.id   AF-A0A3B9P8R8-F1
#
_cell.length_a   1.000
_cell.length_b   1.000
_cell.length_c   1.000
_cell.angle_alpha   90.00
_cell.angle_beta   90.00
_cell.angle_gamma   90.00
#
_symmetry.space_group_name_H-M   'P 1'
#
loop_
_entity.id
_entity.type
_entity.pdbx_description
1 polymer ?
#
loop_
_entity_poly.entity_id
_entity_poly.type
_entity_poly.pdbx_seq_one_letter_code
_entity_poly.pdbx_strand_id
1 'polypeptide(L)'
;MINLTIDGKEIEAPEGTTVLEAAEAAGVFVPTLCHHPQLTPYGGCRLCMVEVEGARTLQPSCTLPATNGMVVKTNTQKVLDARKFVLTLIFSERNHFCMYCQVSGGDCELQNRAYDEGMTHWDLQPNWQPFEVDASHPFMVLDNNRCILCRRCVRACGELVGNYTLGFEERGADSLLVADYNVPFGESSCISCGTCVQICPTGAIIDRQSAYQGKETEVDHHIGVCVECSVGCQRNVLTRDNRLIRIEGEWDAVLNHGLLCDKGRFLPLEDDRARLLTPLVRKGGSLKAATWDDAMKAIAEGLGKGEGLAAIASTRLPIEDLALFKSVFADALQAGLVTSLEEGKATASLAKMAEKLGKPFESNLDVLKDTDAVLSLELDLVDEHQVAGFFVKRQLTDGTKLIVADGKGNKLAENASLKLDLKAGDENAFLDKLHKAVQYETGDEAFDKAAKFLKTAEKPVIVYGEDFAAHADEKALETLLEISESLGAALVGVKGNANSMAASQLGLEAPIKVNGHKSAFVMLGDEEPSQKLIKQLEEVPFVVALAAYGSQLTGNADVVLPVTMWAEQSGTYMNMDGRLQKAVQALEVPDGVLTSRDTLLKISEALSIEPDADWKTKVTSRTPTVEIKEA
;
A
#
# COMPACT_ATOMS: atom_id res chain seq x y z
N MET A 1 19.08 10.38 28.77
CA MET A 1 19.99 11.01 27.79
C MET A 1 21.41 10.64 28.18
N ILE A 2 22.21 10.25 27.19
CA ILE A 2 23.64 9.93 27.32
C ILE A 2 24.45 10.97 26.56
N ASN A 3 25.60 11.35 27.10
CA ASN A 3 26.54 12.25 26.44
C ASN A 3 27.72 11.45 25.91
N LEU A 4 28.03 11.59 24.63
CA LEU A 4 29.20 10.98 24.00
C LEU A 4 29.92 12.00 23.12
N THR A 5 31.17 11.73 22.79
CA THR A 5 31.97 12.56 21.89
C THR A 5 32.28 11.78 20.62
N ILE A 6 31.88 12.30 19.46
CA ILE A 6 32.23 11.72 18.15
C ILE A 6 33.02 12.76 17.36
N ASP A 7 34.25 12.42 16.98
CA ASP A 7 35.18 13.31 16.25
C ASP A 7 35.35 14.69 16.91
N GLY A 8 35.38 14.71 18.24
CA GLY A 8 35.53 15.93 19.05
C GLY A 8 34.25 16.74 19.23
N LYS A 9 33.12 16.33 18.65
CA LYS A 9 31.80 16.94 18.89
C LYS A 9 31.09 16.23 20.04
N GLU A 10 30.62 16.98 21.02
CA GLU A 10 29.74 16.47 22.07
C GLU A 10 28.32 16.27 21.50
N ILE A 11 27.75 15.11 21.76
CA ILE A 11 26.45 14.66 21.23
C ILE A 11 25.63 14.14 22.40
N GLU A 12 24.36 14.53 22.43
CA GLU A 12 23.38 14.02 23.37
C GLU A 12 22.42 13.08 22.62
N ALA A 13 22.26 11.86 23.13
CA ALA A 13 21.39 10.85 22.52
C ALA A 13 20.49 10.17 23.56
N PRO A 14 19.33 9.63 23.17
CA PRO A 14 18.55 8.74 24.02
C PRO A 14 19.34 7.50 24.44
N GLU A 15 19.01 6.93 25.60
CA GLU A 15 19.60 5.65 26.01
C GLU A 15 19.12 4.52 25.09
N GLY A 16 20.00 3.57 24.75
CA GLY A 16 19.71 2.49 23.80
C GLY A 16 20.07 2.79 22.34
N THR A 17 20.32 4.05 22.00
CA THR A 17 20.79 4.47 20.66
C THR A 17 22.15 3.86 20.34
N THR A 18 22.34 3.44 19.09
CA THR A 18 23.65 2.96 18.59
C THR A 18 24.60 4.12 18.31
N VAL A 19 25.90 3.84 18.23
CA VAL A 19 26.91 4.85 17.85
C VAL A 19 26.67 5.38 16.43
N LEU A 20 26.13 4.55 15.52
CA LEU A 20 25.78 4.98 14.17
C LEU A 20 24.65 6.01 14.17
N GLU A 21 23.53 5.70 14.83
CA GLU A 21 22.38 6.61 14.92
C GLU A 21 22.75 7.93 15.61
N ALA A 22 23.58 7.86 16.66
CA ALA A 22 24.11 9.05 17.33
C ALA A 22 25.02 9.89 16.40
N ALA A 23 25.82 9.25 15.55
CA ALA A 23 26.64 9.94 14.56
C ALA A 23 25.78 10.61 13.49
N GLU A 24 24.77 9.91 12.96
CA GLU A 24 23.85 10.42 11.95
C GLU A 24 23.05 11.63 12.46
N ALA A 25 22.52 11.55 13.69
CA ALA A 25 21.83 12.67 14.34
C ALA A 25 22.72 13.92 14.51
N ALA A 26 24.05 13.74 14.58
CA ALA A 26 25.03 14.82 14.69
C ALA A 26 25.61 15.27 13.34
N GLY A 27 25.09 14.75 12.22
CA GLY A 27 25.60 15.01 10.87
C GLY A 27 27.02 14.48 10.64
N VAL A 28 27.44 13.46 11.39
CA VAL A 28 28.71 12.74 11.18
C VAL A 28 28.44 11.52 10.31
N PHE A 29 28.96 11.55 9.08
CA PHE A 29 28.76 10.47 8.13
C PHE A 29 29.65 9.27 8.46
N VAL A 30 29.04 8.09 8.60
CA VAL A 30 29.73 6.79 8.73
C VAL A 30 29.21 5.86 7.64
N PRO A 31 30.08 5.30 6.78
CA PRO A 31 29.64 4.51 5.64
C PRO A 31 29.06 3.16 6.06
N THR A 32 27.96 2.78 5.43
CA THR A 32 27.29 1.50 5.67
C THR A 32 26.85 0.86 4.34
N LEU A 33 26.64 -0.46 4.39
CA LEU A 33 26.08 -1.25 3.27
C LEU A 33 25.01 -2.26 3.72
N CYS A 34 25.13 -2.82 4.92
CA CYS A 34 24.12 -3.73 5.45
C CYS A 34 23.15 -3.04 6.42
N HIS A 35 23.42 -1.82 6.87
CA HIS A 35 22.51 -1.10 7.75
C HIS A 35 21.39 -0.43 6.94
N HIS A 36 20.16 -0.44 7.43
CA HIS A 36 19.05 0.33 6.91
C HIS A 36 18.19 0.74 8.11
N PRO A 37 17.69 2.00 8.21
CA PRO A 37 17.00 2.48 9.41
C PRO A 37 15.79 1.63 9.81
N GLN A 38 15.09 1.06 8.84
CA GLN A 38 13.92 0.21 9.09
C GLN A 38 14.25 -1.24 9.46
N LEU A 39 15.52 -1.66 9.46
CA LEU A 39 15.90 -3.06 9.75
C LEU A 39 16.69 -3.18 11.04
N THR A 40 16.52 -4.32 11.72
CA THR A 40 17.30 -4.63 12.93
C THR A 40 18.81 -4.60 12.63
N PRO A 41 19.64 -3.93 13.44
CA PRO A 41 21.09 -3.91 13.23
C PRO A 41 21.74 -5.29 13.08
N TYR A 42 22.58 -5.44 12.06
CA TYR A 42 23.16 -6.75 11.69
C TYR A 42 24.70 -6.83 11.82
N GLY A 43 25.41 -5.74 11.50
CA GLY A 43 26.88 -5.70 11.58
C GLY A 43 27.63 -6.61 10.60
N GLY A 44 26.97 -7.13 9.55
CA GLY A 44 27.57 -8.09 8.61
C GLY A 44 28.65 -7.51 7.70
N CYS A 45 28.44 -6.32 7.12
CA CYS A 45 29.37 -5.75 6.12
C CYS A 45 30.68 -5.22 6.71
N ARG A 46 30.72 -4.92 8.02
CA ARG A 46 31.89 -4.32 8.70
C ARG A 46 32.43 -3.03 8.08
N LEU A 47 31.63 -2.28 7.32
CA LEU A 47 32.07 -0.99 6.78
C LEU A 47 31.96 0.15 7.80
N CYS A 48 31.00 0.06 8.71
CA CYS A 48 30.72 1.05 9.76
C CYS A 48 31.72 1.04 10.93
N MET A 49 32.96 0.58 10.71
CA MET A 49 33.93 0.45 11.79
C MET A 49 34.37 1.84 12.27
N VAL A 50 34.47 1.97 13.59
CA VAL A 50 34.90 3.19 14.29
C VAL A 50 35.91 2.82 15.37
N GLU A 51 36.76 3.78 15.74
CA GLU A 51 37.69 3.63 16.84
C GLU A 51 37.07 4.22 18.12
N VAL A 52 37.04 3.43 19.19
CA VAL A 52 36.50 3.84 20.49
C VAL A 52 37.64 3.87 21.50
N GLU A 53 37.77 4.97 22.23
CA GLU A 53 38.83 5.08 23.24
C GLU A 53 38.66 4.01 24.33
N GLY A 54 39.76 3.31 24.67
CA GLY A 54 39.75 2.17 25.57
C GLY A 54 39.40 0.83 24.92
N ALA A 55 38.86 0.80 23.71
CA ALA A 55 38.61 -0.45 22.99
C ALA A 55 39.88 -0.96 22.29
N ARG A 56 40.16 -2.27 22.39
CA ARG A 56 41.35 -2.89 21.78
C ARG A 56 41.28 -2.92 20.25
N THR A 57 40.10 -3.20 19.71
CA THR A 57 39.84 -3.32 18.27
C THR A 57 38.83 -2.26 17.83
N LEU A 58 38.80 -1.98 16.53
CA LEU A 58 37.71 -1.20 15.94
C LEU A 58 36.37 -1.88 16.23
N GLN A 59 35.32 -1.08 16.39
CA GLN A 59 33.98 -1.54 16.71
C GLN A 59 33.00 -1.19 15.58
N PRO A 60 32.03 -2.05 15.26
CA PRO A 60 30.97 -1.73 14.31
C PRO A 60 29.98 -0.73 14.93
N SER A 61 29.90 0.50 14.42
CA SER A 61 29.03 1.53 15.02
C SER A 61 27.55 1.17 14.95
N CYS A 62 27.11 0.42 13.91
CA CYS A 62 25.71 0.07 13.71
C CYS A 62 25.11 -0.84 14.78
N THR A 63 25.92 -1.63 15.49
CA THR A 63 25.45 -2.55 16.55
C THR A 63 26.01 -2.19 17.92
N LEU A 64 26.84 -1.16 18.03
CA LEU A 64 27.46 -0.75 19.28
C LEU A 64 26.53 0.24 20.00
N PRO A 65 25.99 -0.10 21.18
CA PRO A 65 25.21 0.86 21.96
C PRO A 65 26.10 2.02 22.42
N ALA A 66 25.62 3.24 22.25
CA ALA A 66 26.28 4.43 22.77
C ALA A 66 26.18 4.43 24.31
N THR A 67 27.24 4.85 25.00
CA THR A 67 27.28 4.96 26.46
C THR A 67 27.78 6.32 26.89
N ASN A 68 27.41 6.73 28.09
CA ASN A 68 27.80 8.03 28.63
C ASN A 68 29.32 8.12 28.82
N GLY A 69 29.93 9.20 28.31
CA GLY A 69 31.37 9.43 28.30
C GLY A 69 32.14 8.68 27.20
N MET A 70 31.45 7.99 26.29
CA MET A 70 32.11 7.30 25.17
C MET A 70 32.79 8.31 24.23
N VAL A 71 34.04 8.06 23.84
CA VAL A 71 34.76 8.86 22.85
C VAL A 71 35.03 8.01 21.61
N VAL A 72 34.48 8.44 20.47
CA VAL A 72 34.52 7.74 19.19
C VAL A 72 35.23 8.59 18.15
N LYS A 73 36.06 7.96 17.32
CA LYS A 73 36.76 8.56 16.19
C LYS A 73 36.41 7.78 14.93
N THR A 74 35.91 8.48 13.90
CA THR A 74 35.39 7.85 12.68
C THR A 74 36.33 7.95 11.48
N ASN A 75 37.42 8.73 11.61
CA ASN A 75 38.30 9.12 10.49
C ASN A 75 39.80 8.90 10.78
N THR A 76 40.16 8.08 11.76
CA THR A 76 41.58 7.76 12.03
C THR A 76 42.14 6.92 10.88
N GLN A 77 43.47 6.98 10.65
CA GLN A 77 44.10 6.19 9.58
C GLN A 77 43.77 4.70 9.69
N LYS A 78 43.75 4.18 10.92
CA LYS A 78 43.36 2.80 11.22
C LYS A 78 41.94 2.46 10.77
N VAL A 79 40.99 3.38 10.94
CA VAL A 79 39.60 3.22 10.46
C VAL A 79 39.54 3.23 8.94
N LEU A 80 40.18 4.22 8.30
CA LEU A 80 40.19 4.36 6.84
C LEU A 80 40.83 3.14 6.15
N ASP A 81 41.96 2.65 6.67
CA ASP A 81 42.62 1.45 6.15
C ASP A 81 41.74 0.21 6.29
N ALA A 82 41.04 0.07 7.42
CA ALA A 82 40.13 -1.04 7.64
C ALA A 82 38.93 -1.01 6.68
N ARG A 83 38.35 0.17 6.41
CA ARG A 83 37.23 0.32 5.46
C ARG A 83 37.64 0.00 4.03
N LYS A 84 38.79 0.52 3.58
CA LYS A 84 39.37 0.18 2.27
C LYS A 84 39.62 -1.32 2.13
N PHE A 85 40.16 -1.95 3.18
CA PHE A 85 40.37 -3.40 3.20
C PHE A 85 39.05 -4.18 3.10
N VAL A 86 38.03 -3.79 3.88
CA VAL A 86 36.70 -4.41 3.82
C VAL A 86 36.08 -4.29 2.42
N LEU A 87 36.10 -3.09 1.83
CA LEU A 87 35.58 -2.89 0.48
C LEU A 87 36.37 -3.71 -0.56
N THR A 88 37.69 -3.79 -0.43
CA THR A 88 38.53 -4.64 -1.29
C THR A 88 38.08 -6.11 -1.24
N LEU A 89 37.80 -6.64 -0.05
CA LEU A 89 37.27 -7.99 0.08
C LEU A 89 35.90 -8.13 -0.58
N ILE A 90 34.98 -7.19 -0.33
CA ILE A 90 33.63 -7.21 -0.94
C ILE A 90 33.72 -7.20 -2.48
N PHE A 91 34.54 -6.33 -3.07
CA PHE A 91 34.75 -6.28 -4.51
C PHE A 91 35.42 -7.54 -5.06
N SER A 92 36.20 -8.26 -4.25
CA SER A 92 36.88 -9.49 -4.69
C SER A 92 35.98 -10.73 -4.73
N GLU A 93 34.85 -10.73 -4.03
CA GLU A 93 33.98 -11.92 -3.92
C GLU A 93 33.13 -12.19 -5.17
N ARG A 94 32.76 -11.12 -5.91
CA ARG A 94 31.80 -11.18 -7.02
C ARG A 94 32.16 -10.19 -8.14
N ASN A 95 31.52 -10.35 -9.30
CA ASN A 95 31.79 -9.61 -10.52
C ASN A 95 31.07 -8.24 -10.56
N HIS A 96 31.63 -7.24 -9.86
CA HIS A 96 31.08 -5.88 -9.82
C HIS A 96 31.50 -5.02 -11.02
N PHE A 97 30.95 -5.31 -12.20
CA PHE A 97 31.17 -4.52 -13.42
C PHE A 97 30.18 -3.37 -13.53
N CYS A 98 30.55 -2.22 -12.94
CA CYS A 98 29.66 -1.05 -12.84
C CYS A 98 29.15 -0.56 -14.21
N MET A 99 29.97 -0.58 -15.26
CA MET A 99 29.61 0.00 -16.57
C MET A 99 28.37 -0.63 -17.25
N TYR A 100 27.98 -1.84 -16.87
CA TYR A 100 26.77 -2.51 -17.37
C TYR A 100 25.67 -2.64 -16.31
N CYS A 101 25.93 -2.17 -15.09
CA CYS A 101 24.97 -2.27 -14.01
C CYS A 101 23.99 -1.09 -14.07
N GLN A 102 22.69 -1.38 -14.04
CA GLN A 102 21.66 -0.33 -14.13
C GLN A 102 21.70 0.66 -12.97
N VAL A 103 22.05 0.23 -11.76
CA VAL A 103 22.15 1.09 -10.58
C VAL A 103 23.52 1.79 -10.48
N SER A 104 24.31 1.83 -11.55
CA SER A 104 25.64 2.44 -11.51
C SER A 104 25.61 3.96 -11.65
N GLY A 105 26.66 4.61 -11.14
CA GLY A 105 26.89 6.04 -11.30
C GLY A 105 25.96 6.90 -10.45
N GLY A 106 25.84 6.57 -9.16
CA GLY A 106 25.11 7.34 -8.17
C GLY A 106 24.18 6.48 -7.32
N ASP A 107 23.55 5.47 -7.92
CA ASP A 107 22.45 4.74 -7.25
C ASP A 107 22.95 3.53 -6.44
N CYS A 108 24.14 3.01 -6.76
CA CYS A 108 24.75 1.86 -6.09
C CYS A 108 25.51 2.32 -4.84
N GLU A 109 25.00 1.98 -3.66
CA GLU A 109 25.67 2.29 -2.40
C GLU A 109 27.09 1.68 -2.36
N LEU A 110 27.30 0.45 -2.86
CA LEU A 110 28.64 -0.14 -2.90
C LEU A 110 29.65 0.70 -3.68
N GLN A 111 29.23 1.22 -4.84
CA GLN A 111 30.08 2.07 -5.66
C GLN A 111 30.36 3.40 -4.94
N ASN A 112 29.33 4.01 -4.35
CA ASN A 112 29.47 5.26 -3.61
C ASN A 112 30.41 5.10 -2.42
N ARG A 113 30.31 4.00 -1.66
CA ARG A 113 31.21 3.72 -0.54
C ARG A 113 32.66 3.54 -0.96
N ALA A 114 32.90 2.99 -2.16
CA ALA A 114 34.25 2.92 -2.72
C ALA A 114 34.83 4.31 -2.99
N TYR A 115 34.01 5.24 -3.51
CA TYR A 115 34.41 6.62 -3.75
C TYR A 115 34.59 7.41 -2.44
N ASP A 116 33.67 7.26 -1.49
CA ASP A 116 33.73 7.88 -0.15
C ASP A 116 35.06 7.56 0.55
N GLU A 117 35.52 6.31 0.41
CA GLU A 117 36.76 5.82 1.01
C GLU A 117 37.99 5.95 0.08
N GLY A 118 37.85 6.60 -1.09
CA GLY A 118 38.97 6.91 -1.99
C GLY A 118 39.64 5.70 -2.64
N MET A 119 38.90 4.62 -2.90
CA MET A 119 39.39 3.49 -3.67
C MET A 119 39.56 3.85 -5.15
N THR A 120 40.69 3.48 -5.75
CA THR A 120 41.02 3.79 -7.16
C THR A 120 41.30 2.55 -8.00
N HIS A 121 41.51 1.40 -7.36
CA HIS A 121 41.80 0.10 -8.00
C HIS A 121 41.42 -1.04 -7.05
N TRP A 122 41.46 -2.27 -7.57
CA TRP A 122 41.29 -3.49 -6.77
C TRP A 122 42.66 -4.08 -6.45
N ASP A 123 42.99 -4.20 -5.16
CA ASP A 123 44.23 -4.85 -4.73
C ASP A 123 44.17 -6.38 -4.92
N LEU A 124 42.96 -6.94 -4.83
CA LEU A 124 42.68 -8.36 -5.03
C LEU A 124 41.85 -8.55 -6.30
N GLN A 125 42.21 -9.54 -7.11
CA GLN A 125 41.44 -9.91 -8.28
C GLN A 125 40.09 -10.51 -7.86
N PRO A 126 38.98 -10.17 -8.54
CA PRO A 126 37.68 -10.79 -8.26
C PRO A 126 37.65 -12.28 -8.54
N ASN A 127 36.73 -12.96 -7.89
CA ASN A 127 36.30 -14.30 -8.28
C ASN A 127 35.50 -14.22 -9.58
N TRP A 128 36.04 -14.81 -10.65
CA TRP A 128 35.42 -14.82 -11.97
C TRP A 128 34.36 -15.91 -12.17
N GLN A 129 34.04 -16.68 -11.12
CA GLN A 129 32.97 -17.68 -11.19
C GLN A 129 31.62 -16.99 -11.41
N PRO A 130 30.93 -17.26 -12.53
CA PRO A 130 29.62 -16.67 -12.79
C PRO A 130 28.55 -17.39 -11.97
N PHE A 131 27.56 -16.61 -11.53
CA PHE A 131 26.29 -17.11 -11.01
C PHE A 131 25.22 -16.99 -12.09
N GLU A 132 24.26 -17.90 -12.11
CA GLU A 132 23.10 -17.77 -12.98
C GLU A 132 22.27 -16.54 -12.58
N VAL A 133 21.76 -15.84 -13.59
CA VAL A 133 20.84 -14.72 -13.39
C VAL A 133 19.43 -15.27 -13.47
N ASP A 134 18.68 -15.10 -12.39
CA ASP A 134 17.31 -15.54 -12.31
C ASP A 134 16.37 -14.39 -12.69
N ALA A 135 15.75 -14.54 -13.87
CA ALA A 135 14.75 -13.62 -14.40
C ALA A 135 13.37 -14.27 -14.54
N SER A 136 13.11 -15.33 -13.76
CA SER A 136 11.84 -16.08 -13.76
C SER A 136 10.68 -15.31 -13.14
N HIS A 137 10.96 -14.40 -12.20
CA HIS A 137 9.93 -13.59 -11.55
C HIS A 137 9.37 -12.51 -12.51
N PRO A 138 8.04 -12.24 -12.54
CA PRO A 138 7.43 -11.28 -13.47
C PRO A 138 7.98 -9.86 -13.32
N PHE A 139 8.11 -9.37 -12.08
CA PHE A 139 8.50 -7.97 -11.81
C PHE A 139 9.98 -7.75 -11.46
N MET A 140 10.73 -8.81 -11.15
CA MET A 140 12.03 -8.69 -10.50
C MET A 140 13.07 -9.60 -11.15
N VAL A 141 14.33 -9.20 -11.08
CA VAL A 141 15.47 -10.02 -11.52
C VAL A 141 16.47 -10.13 -10.38
N LEU A 142 16.92 -11.36 -10.10
CA LEU A 142 17.93 -11.69 -9.10
C LEU A 142 19.25 -12.04 -9.79
N ASP A 143 20.29 -11.25 -9.52
CA ASP A 143 21.65 -11.42 -10.04
C ASP A 143 22.64 -11.58 -8.88
N ASN A 144 22.97 -12.83 -8.55
CA ASN A 144 23.94 -13.16 -7.51
C ASN A 144 25.38 -12.69 -7.84
N ASN A 145 25.70 -12.37 -9.11
CA ASN A 145 27.01 -11.80 -9.48
C ASN A 145 27.23 -10.40 -8.90
N ARG A 146 26.19 -9.75 -8.41
CA ARG A 146 26.24 -8.39 -7.86
C ARG A 146 25.90 -8.36 -6.36
N CYS A 147 25.58 -9.51 -5.77
CA CYS A 147 25.16 -9.62 -4.37
C CYS A 147 26.37 -9.57 -3.42
N ILE A 148 26.33 -8.64 -2.46
CA ILE A 148 27.37 -8.50 -1.42
C ILE A 148 27.03 -9.23 -0.11
N LEU A 149 26.05 -10.13 -0.13
CA LEU A 149 25.62 -10.93 1.02
C LEU A 149 25.24 -10.09 2.27
N CYS A 150 24.78 -8.85 2.07
CA CYS A 150 24.48 -7.92 3.17
C CYS A 150 23.24 -8.29 3.99
N ARG A 151 22.44 -9.25 3.50
CA ARG A 151 21.18 -9.73 4.08
C ARG A 151 20.08 -8.67 4.26
N ARG A 152 20.16 -7.49 3.60
CA ARG A 152 19.06 -6.50 3.67
C ARG A 152 17.77 -7.07 3.09
N CYS A 153 17.83 -7.70 1.92
CA CYS A 153 16.66 -8.33 1.28
C CYS A 153 16.02 -9.45 2.12
N VAL A 154 16.84 -10.33 2.70
CA VAL A 154 16.39 -11.42 3.59
C VAL A 154 15.70 -10.86 4.83
N ARG A 155 16.32 -9.88 5.48
CA ARG A 155 15.74 -9.23 6.66
C ARG A 155 14.49 -8.43 6.32
N ALA A 156 14.43 -7.72 5.20
CA ALA A 156 13.20 -7.05 4.78
C ALA A 156 12.05 -8.04 4.52
N CYS A 157 12.35 -9.17 3.87
CA CYS A 157 11.37 -10.21 3.59
C CYS A 157 10.84 -10.89 4.88
N GLY A 158 11.70 -11.06 5.89
CA GLY A 158 11.33 -11.64 7.19
C GLY A 158 10.78 -10.63 8.20
N GLU A 159 11.57 -9.62 8.57
CA GLU A 159 11.29 -8.66 9.65
C GLU A 159 10.19 -7.66 9.30
N LEU A 160 10.11 -7.20 8.05
CA LEU A 160 9.14 -6.17 7.67
C LEU A 160 7.87 -6.74 7.04
N VAL A 161 8.02 -7.75 6.18
CA VAL A 161 6.91 -8.35 5.43
C VAL A 161 6.37 -9.61 6.10
N GLY A 162 7.20 -10.34 6.86
CA GLY A 162 6.82 -11.61 7.48
C GLY A 162 6.64 -12.77 6.49
N ASN A 163 7.25 -12.71 5.29
CA ASN A 163 7.07 -13.75 4.26
C ASN A 163 8.17 -14.82 4.26
N TYR A 164 9.39 -14.47 4.68
CA TYR A 164 10.51 -15.43 4.82
C TYR A 164 10.89 -16.22 3.55
N THR A 165 10.57 -15.72 2.35
CA THR A 165 10.93 -16.35 1.08
C THR A 165 12.42 -16.34 0.80
N LEU A 166 13.11 -15.22 1.12
CA LEU A 166 14.52 -15.06 0.78
C LEU A 166 15.43 -15.61 1.88
N GLY A 167 16.46 -16.34 1.49
CA GLY A 167 17.45 -16.93 2.39
C GLY A 167 18.85 -16.96 1.79
N PHE A 168 19.79 -17.55 2.52
CA PHE A 168 21.12 -17.86 1.98
C PHE A 168 21.37 -19.36 2.08
N GLU A 169 21.80 -19.96 0.98
CA GLU A 169 22.31 -21.32 0.94
C GLU A 169 23.85 -21.31 1.05
N GLU A 170 24.43 -22.47 1.32
CA GLU A 170 25.87 -22.68 1.46
C GLU A 170 26.54 -21.86 2.58
N ARG A 171 27.87 -21.93 2.69
CA ARG A 171 28.65 -21.24 3.72
C ARG A 171 29.97 -20.70 3.17
N GLY A 172 30.42 -19.58 3.74
CA GLY A 172 31.69 -18.96 3.34
C GLY A 172 31.58 -18.29 1.97
N ALA A 173 32.60 -18.46 1.12
CA ALA A 173 32.63 -17.86 -0.22
C ALA A 173 31.55 -18.43 -1.17
N ASP A 174 31.09 -19.66 -0.89
CA ASP A 174 30.06 -20.35 -1.67
C ASP A 174 28.64 -19.85 -1.37
N SER A 175 28.47 -18.99 -0.35
CA SER A 175 27.14 -18.49 0.01
C SER A 175 26.47 -17.69 -1.11
N LEU A 176 25.21 -18.02 -1.40
CA LEU A 176 24.39 -17.34 -2.40
C LEU A 176 22.99 -17.05 -1.89
N LEU A 177 22.40 -15.96 -2.39
CA LEU A 177 21.02 -15.59 -2.09
C LEU A 177 20.08 -16.49 -2.89
N VAL A 178 19.13 -17.11 -2.21
CA VAL A 178 18.16 -18.05 -2.79
C VAL A 178 16.73 -17.69 -2.38
N ALA A 179 15.76 -18.16 -3.15
CA ALA A 179 14.35 -18.14 -2.80
C ALA A 179 13.88 -19.53 -2.37
N ASP A 180 13.19 -19.62 -1.23
CA ASP A 180 12.81 -20.85 -0.54
C ASP A 180 13.94 -21.89 -0.52
N TYR A 181 13.71 -23.07 -1.11
CA TYR A 181 14.68 -24.15 -1.25
C TYR A 181 15.43 -24.06 -2.58
N ASN A 182 15.91 -22.87 -2.92
CA ASN A 182 16.64 -22.57 -4.17
C ASN A 182 15.83 -22.93 -5.43
N VAL A 183 14.52 -22.67 -5.37
CA VAL A 183 13.65 -22.72 -6.56
C VAL A 183 13.80 -21.40 -7.34
N PRO A 184 13.48 -21.38 -8.65
CA PRO A 184 13.42 -20.13 -9.40
C PRO A 184 12.56 -19.09 -8.67
N PHE A 185 13.01 -17.84 -8.66
CA PHE A 185 12.40 -16.78 -7.86
C PHE A 185 10.92 -16.57 -8.19
N GLY A 186 10.53 -16.70 -9.46
CA GLY A 186 9.13 -16.63 -9.90
C GLY A 186 8.26 -17.84 -9.53
N GLU A 187 8.87 -18.94 -9.10
CA GLU A 187 8.19 -20.17 -8.65
C GLU A 187 8.17 -20.29 -7.11
N SER A 188 8.79 -19.33 -6.41
CA SER A 188 8.88 -19.31 -4.96
C SER A 188 7.58 -18.82 -4.28
N SER A 189 7.56 -18.85 -2.96
CA SER A 189 6.54 -18.29 -2.08
C SER A 189 6.47 -16.75 -2.10
N CYS A 190 7.20 -16.09 -3.00
CA CYS A 190 7.25 -14.63 -3.09
C CYS A 190 5.87 -14.05 -3.42
N ILE A 191 5.46 -13.06 -2.63
CA ILE A 191 4.20 -12.33 -2.82
C ILE A 191 4.37 -11.01 -3.60
N SER A 192 5.49 -10.81 -4.29
CA SER A 192 5.71 -9.62 -5.14
C SER A 192 5.60 -8.24 -4.45
N CYS A 193 5.88 -8.14 -3.14
CA CYS A 193 5.86 -6.83 -2.45
C CYS A 193 6.95 -5.84 -2.89
N GLY A 194 8.05 -6.35 -3.49
CA GLY A 194 9.16 -5.53 -4.01
C GLY A 194 10.05 -4.86 -2.97
N THR A 195 9.83 -5.04 -1.66
CA THR A 195 10.67 -4.45 -0.60
C THR A 195 12.14 -4.87 -0.73
N CYS A 196 12.41 -6.10 -1.19
CA CYS A 196 13.76 -6.59 -1.42
C CYS A 196 14.50 -5.85 -2.55
N VAL A 197 13.78 -5.34 -3.55
CA VAL A 197 14.34 -4.50 -4.63
C VAL A 197 14.72 -3.15 -4.07
N GLN A 198 13.76 -2.47 -3.41
CA GLN A 198 13.95 -1.11 -2.91
C GLN A 198 15.08 -1.00 -1.88
N ILE A 199 15.32 -2.06 -1.09
CA ILE A 199 16.33 -2.04 -0.03
C ILE A 199 17.71 -2.54 -0.46
N CYS A 200 17.85 -3.06 -1.69
CA CYS A 200 19.09 -3.64 -2.16
C CYS A 200 20.15 -2.54 -2.38
N PRO A 201 21.31 -2.57 -1.70
CA PRO A 201 22.35 -1.53 -1.83
C PRO A 201 23.12 -1.60 -3.16
N THR A 202 22.76 -2.53 -4.03
CA THR A 202 23.50 -2.93 -5.23
C THR A 202 22.51 -3.39 -6.30
N GLY A 203 22.98 -3.69 -7.51
CA GLY A 203 22.14 -4.20 -8.60
C GLY A 203 21.84 -5.70 -8.53
N ALA A 204 21.79 -6.28 -7.32
CA ALA A 204 21.62 -7.73 -7.13
C ALA A 204 20.16 -8.17 -7.17
N ILE A 205 19.23 -7.33 -6.71
CA ILE A 205 17.80 -7.50 -6.97
C ILE A 205 17.35 -6.19 -7.58
N ILE A 206 16.74 -6.27 -8.75
CA ILE A 206 16.34 -5.11 -9.52
C ILE A 206 14.90 -5.25 -10.01
N ASP A 207 14.23 -4.12 -10.16
CA ASP A 207 12.95 -4.03 -10.86
C ASP A 207 13.18 -4.28 -12.36
N ARG A 208 12.33 -5.12 -12.94
CA ARG A 208 12.47 -5.58 -14.33
C ARG A 208 12.11 -4.48 -15.32
N GLN A 209 11.07 -3.71 -15.04
CA GLN A 209 10.50 -2.74 -15.97
C GLN A 209 11.38 -1.50 -16.09
N SER A 210 11.76 -0.92 -14.95
CA SER A 210 12.59 0.29 -14.84
C SER A 210 14.05 0.07 -15.18
N ALA A 211 14.48 -1.20 -15.35
CA ALA A 211 15.84 -1.54 -15.72
C ALA A 211 16.33 -0.73 -16.93
N TYR A 212 17.36 0.09 -16.71
CA TYR A 212 17.98 0.96 -17.72
C TYR A 212 17.09 2.09 -18.28
N GLN A 213 15.99 2.44 -17.61
CA GLN A 213 15.12 3.54 -18.05
C GLN A 213 15.53 4.91 -17.44
N GLY A 214 16.36 4.91 -16.41
CA GLY A 214 16.96 6.12 -15.86
C GLY A 214 17.56 5.91 -14.49
N LYS A 215 18.48 6.79 -14.12
CA LYS A 215 19.09 6.83 -12.79
C LYS A 215 18.28 7.67 -11.83
N GLU A 216 18.58 7.57 -10.54
CA GLU A 216 17.89 8.34 -9.51
C GLU A 216 18.01 9.85 -9.69
N THR A 217 19.14 10.32 -10.23
CA THR A 217 19.33 11.76 -10.54
C THR A 217 18.63 12.23 -11.82
N GLU A 218 18.04 11.32 -12.61
CA GLU A 218 17.41 11.60 -13.91
C GLU A 218 15.89 11.46 -13.88
N VAL A 219 15.31 11.16 -12.72
CA VAL A 219 13.86 10.98 -12.52
C VAL A 219 13.30 12.08 -11.64
N ASP A 220 12.04 12.41 -11.88
CA ASP A 220 11.23 13.25 -10.99
C ASP A 220 10.51 12.39 -9.96
N HIS A 221 10.39 12.90 -8.74
CA HIS A 221 9.75 12.21 -7.61
C HIS A 221 8.41 12.85 -7.26
N HIS A 222 7.36 12.04 -7.23
CA HIS A 222 6.00 12.47 -6.90
C HIS A 222 5.47 11.66 -5.72
N ILE A 223 5.59 12.22 -4.52
CA ILE A 223 5.12 11.59 -3.29
C ILE A 223 3.60 11.81 -3.15
N GLY A 224 2.85 10.72 -3.12
CA GLY A 224 1.39 10.73 -2.98
C GLY A 224 0.85 9.45 -2.37
N VAL A 225 -0.46 9.28 -2.40
CA VAL A 225 -1.14 8.09 -1.85
C VAL A 225 -1.47 7.06 -2.92
N CYS A 226 -1.40 5.79 -2.55
CA CYS A 226 -1.88 4.67 -3.36
C CYS A 226 -3.41 4.60 -3.33
N VAL A 227 -4.03 4.44 -4.50
CA VAL A 227 -5.50 4.43 -4.67
C VAL A 227 -6.06 3.03 -4.97
N GLU A 228 -5.28 1.98 -4.73
CA GLU A 228 -5.64 0.61 -5.08
C GLU A 228 -6.51 -0.10 -4.03
N CYS A 229 -6.40 0.29 -2.75
CA CYS A 229 -7.23 -0.23 -1.67
C CYS A 229 -7.37 0.82 -0.56
N SER A 230 -8.16 0.54 0.48
CA SER A 230 -8.46 1.49 1.57
C SER A 230 -7.33 1.77 2.55
N VAL A 231 -6.17 1.10 2.44
CA VAL A 231 -5.03 1.31 3.36
C VAL A 231 -4.45 2.73 3.22
N GLY A 232 -4.38 3.26 1.99
CA GLY A 232 -3.78 4.56 1.72
C GLY A 232 -2.26 4.60 1.95
N CYS A 233 -1.54 3.58 1.45
CA CYS A 233 -0.07 3.55 1.54
C CYS A 233 0.53 4.76 0.81
N GLN A 234 1.45 5.49 1.45
CA GLN A 234 2.20 6.54 0.77
C GLN A 234 3.29 5.92 -0.10
N ARG A 235 3.40 6.45 -1.32
CA ARG A 235 4.32 5.98 -2.35
C ARG A 235 4.95 7.15 -3.09
N ASN A 236 6.16 6.94 -3.56
CA ASN A 236 6.90 7.82 -4.44
C ASN A 236 6.81 7.29 -5.87
N VAL A 237 6.14 8.03 -6.75
CA VAL A 237 6.01 7.69 -8.17
C VAL A 237 7.15 8.36 -8.91
N LEU A 238 8.02 7.57 -9.54
CA LEU A 238 9.18 8.06 -10.26
C LEU A 238 8.86 8.16 -11.75
N THR A 239 9.08 9.34 -12.32
CA THR A 239 8.81 9.61 -13.74
C THR A 239 10.02 10.16 -14.47
N ARG A 240 10.10 9.93 -15.77
CA ARG A 240 11.08 10.57 -16.66
C ARG A 240 10.44 10.83 -18.01
N ASP A 241 10.67 12.01 -18.57
CA ASP A 241 10.15 12.41 -19.88
C ASP A 241 8.63 12.15 -20.02
N ASN A 242 7.88 12.49 -18.96
CA ASN A 242 6.44 12.24 -18.84
C ASN A 242 6.02 10.76 -19.00
N ARG A 243 6.83 9.84 -18.47
CA ARG A 243 6.55 8.39 -18.42
C ARG A 243 6.78 7.84 -17.03
N LEU A 244 5.92 6.91 -16.61
CA LEU A 244 6.11 6.16 -15.37
C LEU A 244 7.31 5.23 -15.52
N ILE A 245 8.24 5.29 -14.58
CA ILE A 245 9.45 4.47 -14.57
C ILE A 245 9.34 3.37 -13.53
N ARG A 246 9.11 3.75 -12.27
CA ARG A 246 8.93 2.84 -11.13
C ARG A 246 8.14 3.49 -10.01
N ILE A 247 7.67 2.68 -9.07
CA ILE A 247 6.98 3.13 -7.87
C ILE A 247 7.69 2.56 -6.64
N GLU A 248 7.96 3.41 -5.67
CA GLU A 248 8.59 3.03 -4.41
C GLU A 248 7.73 3.41 -3.22
N GLY A 249 7.90 2.70 -2.10
CA GLY A 249 7.22 3.08 -0.86
C GLY A 249 7.96 4.22 -0.17
N GLU A 250 7.23 5.16 0.42
CA GLU A 250 7.84 6.25 1.18
C GLU A 250 8.26 5.77 2.57
N TRP A 251 9.56 5.72 2.87
CA TRP A 251 10.08 5.16 4.13
C TRP A 251 9.65 5.95 5.36
N ASP A 252 9.46 7.26 5.21
CA ASP A 252 9.01 8.16 6.28
C ASP A 252 7.48 8.20 6.41
N ALA A 253 6.76 7.39 5.63
CA ALA A 253 5.31 7.30 5.70
C ALA A 253 4.84 6.83 7.08
N VAL A 254 3.87 7.55 7.65
CA VAL A 254 3.30 7.25 8.98
C VAL A 254 2.65 5.87 9.01
N LEU A 255 2.01 5.47 7.92
CA LEU A 255 1.18 4.27 7.90
C LEU A 255 1.98 3.03 7.50
N ASN A 256 2.58 3.04 6.29
CA ASN A 256 3.19 1.86 5.69
C ASN A 256 4.71 1.76 5.85
N HIS A 257 5.41 2.80 6.34
CA HIS A 257 6.87 2.78 6.57
C HIS A 257 7.66 2.20 5.38
N GLY A 258 7.38 2.68 4.17
CA GLY A 258 8.00 2.23 2.91
C GLY A 258 7.53 0.89 2.35
N LEU A 259 6.62 0.19 3.02
CA LEU A 259 6.05 -1.06 2.52
C LEU A 259 4.96 -0.80 1.50
N LEU A 260 4.94 -1.60 0.43
CA LEU A 260 3.89 -1.63 -0.58
C LEU A 260 3.55 -3.07 -0.93
N CYS A 261 2.33 -3.29 -1.42
CA CYS A 261 1.94 -4.51 -2.11
C CYS A 261 2.30 -4.45 -3.61
N ASP A 262 2.17 -5.57 -4.30
CA ASP A 262 2.31 -5.66 -5.75
C ASP A 262 1.33 -4.73 -6.50
N LYS A 263 0.07 -4.66 -6.04
CA LYS A 263 -0.96 -3.74 -6.55
C LYS A 263 -0.53 -2.28 -6.45
N GLY A 264 0.14 -1.90 -5.36
CA GLY A 264 0.58 -0.53 -5.15
C GLY A 264 1.88 -0.16 -5.88
N ARG A 265 2.69 -1.17 -6.25
CA ARG A 265 4.06 -1.02 -6.74
C ARG A 265 4.23 -1.33 -8.22
N PHE A 266 3.82 -2.53 -8.66
CA PHE A 266 4.16 -3.06 -9.98
C PHE A 266 2.98 -3.00 -10.94
N LEU A 267 1.80 -3.49 -10.53
CA LEU A 267 0.63 -3.59 -11.42
C LEU A 267 0.19 -2.26 -12.07
N PRO A 268 0.27 -1.08 -11.41
CA PRO A 268 -0.11 0.19 -12.04
C PRO A 268 0.78 0.58 -13.22
N LEU A 269 1.98 -0.03 -13.33
CA LEU A 269 2.93 0.19 -14.42
C LEU A 269 2.70 -0.76 -15.61
N GLU A 270 1.88 -1.80 -15.44
CA GLU A 270 1.58 -2.82 -16.45
C GLU A 270 0.22 -2.63 -17.13
N ASP A 271 -0.54 -1.61 -16.75
CA ASP A 271 -1.85 -1.32 -17.34
C ASP A 271 -1.73 -0.97 -18.84
N ASP A 272 -2.12 -1.90 -19.70
CA ASP A 272 -2.04 -1.82 -21.16
C ASP A 272 -3.39 -1.47 -21.82
N ARG A 273 -4.41 -1.15 -21.01
CA ARG A 273 -5.74 -0.81 -21.52
C ARG A 273 -5.69 0.42 -22.43
N ALA A 274 -6.47 0.37 -23.50
CA ALA A 274 -6.49 1.45 -24.48
C ALA A 274 -7.05 2.75 -23.87
N ARG A 275 -6.24 3.81 -23.87
CA ARG A 275 -6.61 5.15 -23.40
C ARG A 275 -7.68 5.80 -24.27
N LEU A 276 -8.68 6.39 -23.63
CA LEU A 276 -9.65 7.26 -24.28
C LEU A 276 -9.11 8.68 -24.31
N LEU A 277 -8.96 9.26 -25.50
CA LEU A 277 -8.38 10.59 -25.71
C LEU A 277 -9.34 11.58 -26.39
N THR A 278 -10.52 11.12 -26.80
CA THR A 278 -11.49 11.96 -27.53
C THR A 278 -12.91 11.56 -27.12
N PRO A 279 -13.83 12.53 -26.90
CA PRO A 279 -15.23 12.23 -26.67
C PRO A 279 -15.83 11.38 -27.78
N LEU A 280 -16.66 10.40 -27.42
CA LEU A 280 -17.38 9.55 -28.36
C LEU A 280 -18.89 9.72 -28.14
N VAL A 281 -19.64 9.85 -29.24
CA VAL A 281 -21.10 9.90 -29.20
C VAL A 281 -21.67 8.87 -30.17
N ARG A 282 -22.68 8.13 -29.73
CA ARG A 282 -23.35 7.11 -30.52
C ARG A 282 -24.24 7.76 -31.56
N LYS A 283 -23.92 7.54 -32.85
CA LYS A 283 -24.68 8.06 -34.00
C LYS A 283 -24.88 6.95 -35.02
N GLY A 284 -26.15 6.58 -35.26
CA GLY A 284 -26.49 5.50 -36.21
C GLY A 284 -26.01 4.13 -35.75
N GLY A 285 -26.12 3.83 -34.45
CA GLY A 285 -25.79 2.53 -33.86
C GLY A 285 -24.31 2.29 -33.53
N SER A 286 -23.41 3.22 -33.88
CA SER A 286 -21.97 3.13 -33.61
C SER A 286 -21.43 4.37 -32.90
N LEU A 287 -20.42 4.19 -32.06
CA LEU A 287 -19.67 5.30 -31.44
C LEU A 287 -18.81 5.99 -32.48
N LYS A 288 -18.88 7.32 -32.52
CA LYS A 288 -18.06 8.17 -33.38
C LYS A 288 -17.39 9.26 -32.58
N ALA A 289 -16.16 9.61 -32.95
CA ALA A 289 -15.44 10.75 -32.38
C ALA A 289 -16.30 12.03 -32.50
N ALA A 290 -16.34 12.79 -31.42
CA ALA A 290 -17.15 13.99 -31.28
C ALA A 290 -16.35 15.09 -30.58
N THR A 291 -16.80 16.34 -30.77
CA THR A 291 -16.28 17.46 -29.98
C THR A 291 -16.88 17.42 -28.57
N TRP A 292 -16.21 18.09 -27.62
CA TRP A 292 -16.77 18.28 -26.28
C TRP A 292 -18.16 18.93 -26.34
N ASP A 293 -18.37 19.91 -27.21
CA ASP A 293 -19.65 20.62 -27.33
C ASP A 293 -20.76 19.70 -27.86
N ASP A 294 -20.45 18.84 -28.84
CA ASP A 294 -21.41 17.84 -29.34
C ASP A 294 -21.76 16.80 -28.27
N ALA A 295 -20.78 16.38 -27.48
CA ALA A 295 -21.00 15.45 -26.38
C ALA A 295 -21.86 16.09 -25.27
N MET A 296 -21.59 17.35 -24.91
CA MET A 296 -22.41 18.08 -23.93
C MET A 296 -23.85 18.27 -24.42
N LYS A 297 -24.07 18.55 -25.72
CA LYS A 297 -25.43 18.61 -26.28
C LYS A 297 -26.15 17.27 -26.20
N ALA A 298 -25.47 16.18 -26.56
CA ALA A 298 -26.05 14.84 -26.46
C ALA A 298 -26.42 14.49 -25.00
N ILE A 299 -25.59 14.89 -24.04
CA ILE A 299 -25.89 14.74 -22.60
C ILE A 299 -27.08 15.60 -22.20
N ALA A 300 -27.12 16.88 -22.58
CA ALA A 300 -28.23 17.77 -22.24
C ALA A 300 -29.58 17.31 -22.82
N GLU A 301 -29.57 16.65 -23.97
CA GLU A 301 -30.76 16.10 -24.63
C GLU A 301 -31.17 14.72 -24.09
N GLY A 302 -30.20 13.86 -23.76
CA GLY A 302 -30.44 12.46 -23.41
C GLY A 302 -30.45 12.16 -21.90
N LEU A 303 -29.73 12.95 -21.10
CA LEU A 303 -29.68 12.76 -19.66
C LEU A 303 -31.00 13.22 -19.03
N GLY A 304 -31.68 12.31 -18.34
CA GLY A 304 -32.91 12.59 -17.63
C GLY A 304 -32.70 13.36 -16.32
N LYS A 305 -33.76 13.45 -15.52
CA LYS A 305 -33.77 13.96 -14.14
C LYS A 305 -34.79 13.19 -13.31
N GLY A 306 -34.74 13.34 -11.98
CA GLY A 306 -35.66 12.68 -11.08
C GLY A 306 -35.41 11.16 -10.98
N GLU A 307 -36.45 10.44 -10.54
CA GLU A 307 -36.50 8.97 -10.40
C GLU A 307 -36.07 8.16 -11.65
N GLY A 308 -36.09 8.78 -12.83
CA GLY A 308 -35.68 8.13 -14.08
C GLY A 308 -34.17 8.11 -14.34
N LEU A 309 -33.36 8.73 -13.49
CA LEU A 309 -31.90 8.84 -13.64
C LEU A 309 -31.18 8.03 -12.56
N ALA A 310 -30.23 7.18 -12.98
CA ALA A 310 -29.27 6.54 -12.10
C ALA A 310 -27.89 7.17 -12.28
N ALA A 311 -27.18 7.43 -11.19
CA ALA A 311 -25.83 7.97 -11.18
C ALA A 311 -24.94 7.08 -10.32
N ILE A 312 -23.79 6.68 -10.86
CA ILE A 312 -22.86 5.75 -10.21
C ILE A 312 -21.43 6.29 -10.33
N ALA A 313 -20.66 6.33 -9.24
CA ALA A 313 -19.28 6.82 -9.25
C ALA A 313 -18.28 5.85 -8.61
N SER A 314 -17.07 5.79 -9.16
CA SER A 314 -15.94 5.03 -8.62
C SER A 314 -15.41 5.67 -7.34
N THR A 315 -15.07 4.84 -6.35
CA THR A 315 -14.35 5.28 -5.13
C THR A 315 -12.83 5.38 -5.34
N ARG A 316 -12.34 5.21 -6.57
CA ARG A 316 -10.98 5.63 -6.96
C ARG A 316 -10.89 7.11 -7.32
N LEU A 317 -12.03 7.79 -7.44
CA LEU A 317 -12.08 9.23 -7.70
C LEU A 317 -11.81 10.03 -6.41
N PRO A 318 -11.18 11.22 -6.51
CA PRO A 318 -11.00 12.12 -5.37
C PRO A 318 -12.29 12.46 -4.63
N ILE A 319 -12.18 12.82 -3.34
CA ILE A 319 -13.33 13.23 -2.51
C ILE A 319 -14.03 14.45 -3.12
N GLU A 320 -13.26 15.39 -3.67
CA GLU A 320 -13.77 16.57 -4.36
C GLU A 320 -14.74 16.18 -5.48
N ASP A 321 -14.38 15.16 -6.26
CA ASP A 321 -15.12 14.69 -7.42
C ASP A 321 -16.38 13.93 -6.98
N LEU A 322 -16.27 13.08 -5.95
CA LEU A 322 -17.41 12.38 -5.36
C LEU A 322 -18.44 13.34 -4.74
N ALA A 323 -17.96 14.39 -4.05
CA ALA A 323 -18.83 15.40 -3.46
C ALA A 323 -19.52 16.26 -4.53
N LEU A 324 -18.80 16.62 -5.59
CA LEU A 324 -19.36 17.33 -6.75
C LEU A 324 -20.39 16.46 -7.48
N PHE A 325 -20.06 15.18 -7.70
CA PHE A 325 -20.97 14.18 -8.26
C PHE A 325 -22.27 14.08 -7.46
N LYS A 326 -22.19 13.93 -6.12
CA LYS A 326 -23.37 13.94 -5.26
C LYS A 326 -24.17 15.23 -5.44
N SER A 327 -23.51 16.38 -5.47
CA SER A 327 -24.19 17.68 -5.61
C SER A 327 -24.96 17.79 -6.93
N VAL A 328 -24.37 17.35 -8.04
CA VAL A 328 -25.03 17.38 -9.34
C VAL A 328 -26.20 16.39 -9.39
N PHE A 329 -25.98 15.14 -8.99
CA PHE A 329 -26.94 14.07 -9.24
C PHE A 329 -28.00 13.92 -8.15
N ALA A 330 -27.63 14.01 -6.87
CA ALA A 330 -28.56 13.90 -5.76
C ALA A 330 -29.27 15.24 -5.49
N ASP A 331 -28.50 16.32 -5.32
CA ASP A 331 -29.07 17.59 -4.85
C ASP A 331 -29.78 18.36 -5.98
N ALA A 332 -29.16 18.46 -7.17
CA ALA A 332 -29.71 19.24 -8.28
C ALA A 332 -30.63 18.45 -9.23
N LEU A 333 -30.20 17.28 -9.71
CA LEU A 333 -30.97 16.47 -10.65
C LEU A 333 -31.99 15.54 -9.98
N GLN A 334 -31.89 15.34 -8.66
CA GLN A 334 -32.76 14.46 -7.88
C GLN A 334 -32.87 13.04 -8.47
N ALA A 335 -31.74 12.50 -8.92
CA ALA A 335 -31.66 11.16 -9.49
C ALA A 335 -32.23 10.11 -8.53
N GLY A 336 -33.01 9.16 -9.05
CA GLY A 336 -33.62 8.07 -8.27
C GLY A 336 -32.59 7.13 -7.63
N LEU A 337 -31.39 7.07 -8.20
CA LEU A 337 -30.26 6.33 -7.63
C LEU A 337 -28.99 7.18 -7.75
N VAL A 338 -28.31 7.40 -6.62
CA VAL A 338 -26.97 8.01 -6.57
C VAL A 338 -26.12 7.17 -5.62
N THR A 339 -25.09 6.50 -6.15
CA THR A 339 -24.31 5.56 -5.36
C THR A 339 -22.88 5.39 -5.87
N SER A 340 -22.06 4.66 -5.13
CA SER A 340 -20.73 4.24 -5.53
C SER A 340 -20.74 2.88 -6.24
N LEU A 341 -19.67 2.57 -6.98
CA LEU A 341 -19.47 1.26 -7.59
C LEU A 341 -19.43 0.10 -6.57
N GLU A 342 -19.08 0.39 -5.32
CA GLU A 342 -19.00 -0.58 -4.23
C GLU A 342 -20.36 -0.90 -3.57
N GLU A 343 -21.43 -0.19 -3.92
CA GLU A 343 -22.78 -0.43 -3.39
C GLU A 343 -22.86 -0.34 -1.84
N GLY A 344 -21.89 0.32 -1.20
CA GLY A 344 -21.77 0.39 0.26
C GLY A 344 -21.52 -0.96 0.94
N LYS A 345 -21.13 -2.02 0.23
CA LYS A 345 -20.97 -3.37 0.81
C LYS A 345 -20.04 -3.38 2.02
N ALA A 346 -18.91 -2.70 1.89
CA ALA A 346 -17.90 -2.60 2.93
C ALA A 346 -18.24 -1.61 4.07
N THR A 347 -19.22 -0.70 3.89
CA THR A 347 -19.37 0.48 4.77
C THR A 347 -20.77 0.68 5.34
N ALA A 348 -21.84 0.27 4.65
CA ALA A 348 -23.20 0.71 4.93
C ALA A 348 -23.74 0.24 6.29
N SER A 349 -23.49 -1.02 6.65
CA SER A 349 -23.88 -1.59 7.96
C SER A 349 -23.16 -0.87 9.10
N LEU A 350 -21.87 -0.62 8.92
CA LEU A 350 -20.99 0.03 9.89
C LEU A 350 -21.31 1.52 10.06
N ALA A 351 -21.61 2.22 8.97
CA ALA A 351 -22.01 3.62 9.00
C ALA A 351 -23.32 3.81 9.79
N LYS A 352 -24.31 2.93 9.58
CA LYS A 352 -25.55 2.92 10.37
C LYS A 352 -25.28 2.66 11.85
N MET A 353 -24.35 1.75 12.16
CA MET A 353 -23.96 1.48 13.55
C MET A 353 -23.30 2.72 14.20
N ALA A 354 -22.38 3.39 13.51
CA ALA A 354 -21.74 4.62 14.01
C ALA A 354 -22.77 5.74 14.26
N GLU A 355 -23.74 5.92 13.37
CA GLU A 355 -24.85 6.87 13.55
C GLU A 355 -25.71 6.54 14.76
N LYS A 356 -26.06 5.26 14.94
CA LYS A 356 -26.83 4.78 16.11
C LYS A 356 -26.08 5.03 17.42
N LEU A 357 -24.78 4.77 17.45
CA LEU A 357 -23.94 4.98 18.63
C LEU A 357 -23.64 6.47 18.88
N GLY A 358 -23.72 7.31 17.84
CA GLY A 358 -23.36 8.72 17.90
C GLY A 358 -21.86 8.99 18.12
N LYS A 359 -21.01 7.97 17.92
CA LYS A 359 -19.55 8.06 18.06
C LYS A 359 -18.82 7.04 17.16
N PRO A 360 -17.56 7.31 16.78
CA PRO A 360 -16.68 6.29 16.21
C PRO A 360 -16.47 5.11 17.16
N PHE A 361 -16.27 3.92 16.60
CA PHE A 361 -16.09 2.68 17.38
C PHE A 361 -14.93 1.80 16.87
N GLU A 362 -14.39 2.07 15.69
CA GLU A 362 -13.22 1.38 15.16
C GLU A 362 -11.91 2.06 15.59
N SER A 363 -10.84 1.27 15.62
CA SER A 363 -9.47 1.65 15.90
C SER A 363 -8.66 1.78 14.61
N ASN A 364 -7.51 2.47 14.70
CA ASN A 364 -6.61 2.65 13.56
C ASN A 364 -5.74 1.41 13.30
N LEU A 365 -5.22 1.28 12.08
CA LEU A 365 -4.35 0.20 11.65
C LEU A 365 -3.08 0.02 12.50
N ASP A 366 -2.60 1.08 13.14
CA ASP A 366 -1.39 1.05 13.99
C ASP A 366 -1.48 0.01 15.11
N VAL A 367 -2.68 -0.35 15.58
CA VAL A 367 -2.86 -1.41 16.59
C VAL A 367 -2.41 -2.79 16.09
N LEU A 368 -2.39 -3.01 14.77
CA LEU A 368 -1.87 -4.25 14.18
C LEU A 368 -0.35 -4.33 14.20
N LYS A 369 0.37 -3.24 14.50
CA LYS A 369 1.84 -3.23 14.54
C LYS A 369 2.40 -3.79 15.84
N ASP A 370 1.58 -3.89 16.89
CA ASP A 370 1.93 -4.31 18.26
C ASP A 370 0.73 -5.02 18.93
N THR A 371 0.59 -6.33 18.69
CA THR A 371 -0.52 -7.15 19.20
C THR A 371 -0.07 -8.58 19.51
N ASP A 372 -0.66 -9.18 20.54
CA ASP A 372 -0.38 -10.54 21.01
C ASP A 372 -1.50 -11.56 20.73
N ALA A 373 -2.68 -11.10 20.29
CA ALA A 373 -3.72 -11.96 19.71
C ALA A 373 -4.57 -11.24 18.66
N VAL A 374 -4.83 -11.90 17.53
CA VAL A 374 -5.64 -11.38 16.42
C VAL A 374 -6.74 -12.37 16.07
N LEU A 375 -7.99 -11.91 16.03
CA LEU A 375 -9.13 -12.63 15.45
C LEU A 375 -9.47 -12.00 14.09
N SER A 376 -9.27 -12.74 13.01
CA SER A 376 -9.71 -12.35 11.65
C SER A 376 -11.09 -12.94 11.34
N LEU A 377 -12.04 -12.10 10.94
CA LEU A 377 -13.41 -12.49 10.55
C LEU A 377 -13.63 -12.25 9.05
N GLU A 378 -13.81 -13.32 8.28
CA GLU A 378 -14.02 -13.32 6.82
C GLU A 378 -13.14 -12.30 6.10
N LEU A 379 -11.83 -12.41 6.30
CA LEU A 379 -10.84 -11.51 5.76
C LEU A 379 -9.53 -12.26 5.49
N ASP A 380 -9.08 -12.24 4.23
CA ASP A 380 -7.76 -12.70 3.85
C ASP A 380 -6.81 -11.53 3.62
N LEU A 381 -6.12 -11.13 4.69
CA LEU A 381 -5.14 -10.03 4.64
C LEU A 381 -3.95 -10.29 3.70
N VAL A 382 -3.72 -11.52 3.25
CA VAL A 382 -2.64 -11.83 2.29
C VAL A 382 -3.02 -11.46 0.86
N ASP A 383 -4.31 -11.44 0.53
CA ASP A 383 -4.78 -11.16 -0.84
C ASP A 383 -5.52 -9.82 -0.97
N GLU A 384 -6.25 -9.40 0.08
CA GLU A 384 -7.08 -8.20 0.05
C GLU A 384 -6.26 -6.95 0.41
N HIS A 385 -5.66 -6.92 1.61
CA HIS A 385 -4.94 -5.76 2.16
C HIS A 385 -3.55 -6.16 2.68
N GLN A 386 -2.69 -6.60 1.76
CA GLN A 386 -1.36 -7.14 2.03
C GLN A 386 -0.52 -6.38 3.08
N VAL A 387 -0.47 -5.04 3.02
CA VAL A 387 0.34 -4.26 3.99
C VAL A 387 -0.19 -4.40 5.42
N ALA A 388 -1.51 -4.43 5.62
CA ALA A 388 -2.09 -4.76 6.92
C ALA A 388 -1.76 -6.20 7.33
N GLY A 389 -1.77 -7.13 6.36
CA GLY A 389 -1.30 -8.51 6.55
C GLY A 389 0.15 -8.62 6.99
N PHE A 390 1.05 -7.76 6.49
CA PHE A 390 2.47 -7.75 6.87
C PHE A 390 2.64 -7.43 8.35
N PHE A 391 1.85 -6.49 8.88
CA PHE A 391 1.89 -6.14 10.30
C PHE A 391 1.50 -7.33 11.19
N VAL A 392 0.47 -8.08 10.80
CA VAL A 392 0.08 -9.31 11.51
C VAL A 392 1.15 -10.38 11.38
N LYS A 393 1.58 -10.69 10.14
CA LYS A 393 2.50 -11.80 9.84
C LYS A 393 3.84 -11.70 10.56
N ARG A 394 4.45 -10.51 10.58
CA ARG A 394 5.79 -10.32 11.15
C ARG A 394 5.88 -10.60 12.66
N GLN A 395 4.76 -10.52 13.38
CA GLN A 395 4.69 -10.76 14.82
C GLN A 395 4.33 -12.21 15.18
N LEU A 396 3.89 -13.02 14.21
CA LEU A 396 3.52 -14.43 14.49
C LEU A 396 4.71 -15.25 15.00
N THR A 397 5.93 -14.91 14.56
CA THR A 397 7.17 -15.52 15.05
C THR A 397 7.50 -15.16 16.49
N ASP A 398 6.98 -14.04 16.99
CA ASP A 398 7.17 -13.57 18.36
C ASP A 398 6.13 -14.14 19.33
N GLY A 399 5.18 -14.95 18.82
CA GLY A 399 4.25 -15.75 19.61
C GLY A 399 2.79 -15.31 19.55
N THR A 400 2.47 -14.22 18.84
CA THR A 400 1.12 -13.69 18.63
C THR A 400 0.14 -14.79 18.18
N LYS A 401 -1.02 -14.87 18.83
CA LYS A 401 -2.03 -15.89 18.54
C LYS A 401 -2.99 -15.40 17.46
N LEU A 402 -2.90 -16.01 16.28
CA LEU A 402 -3.81 -15.75 15.17
C LEU A 402 -4.97 -16.76 15.17
N ILE A 403 -6.20 -16.26 15.24
CA ILE A 403 -7.43 -17.01 15.01
C ILE A 403 -8.04 -16.52 13.70
N VAL A 404 -8.34 -17.43 12.78
CA VAL A 404 -9.02 -17.09 11.52
C VAL A 404 -10.38 -17.76 11.49
N ALA A 405 -11.43 -16.95 11.41
CA ALA A 405 -12.81 -17.38 11.25
C ALA A 405 -13.24 -17.08 9.81
N ASP A 406 -13.25 -18.11 8.98
CA ASP A 406 -13.54 -17.99 7.54
C ASP A 406 -13.97 -19.36 6.98
N GLY A 407 -15.03 -19.37 6.19
CA GLY A 407 -15.57 -20.56 5.52
C GLY A 407 -15.04 -20.75 4.10
N LYS A 408 -14.25 -19.80 3.58
CA LYS A 408 -13.60 -19.84 2.26
C LYS A 408 -12.11 -20.23 2.38
N GLY A 409 -11.45 -20.36 1.23
CA GLY A 409 -10.00 -20.54 1.18
C GLY A 409 -9.31 -19.25 1.60
N ASN A 410 -8.52 -19.29 2.67
CA ASN A 410 -7.86 -18.14 3.27
C ASN A 410 -6.37 -18.46 3.48
N LYS A 411 -5.49 -17.72 2.82
CA LYS A 411 -4.03 -17.91 2.87
C LYS A 411 -3.46 -17.52 4.23
N LEU A 412 -3.99 -16.47 4.87
CA LEU A 412 -3.61 -16.11 6.23
C LEU A 412 -3.85 -17.27 7.23
N ALA A 413 -4.87 -18.11 6.97
CA ALA A 413 -5.18 -19.26 7.80
C ALA A 413 -4.04 -20.29 7.86
N GLU A 414 -3.14 -20.37 6.89
CA GLU A 414 -1.99 -21.28 6.94
C GLU A 414 -1.07 -21.01 8.14
N ASN A 415 -1.05 -19.77 8.63
CA ASN A 415 -0.28 -19.37 9.81
C ASN A 415 -1.13 -19.29 11.10
N ALA A 416 -2.42 -19.66 11.04
CA ALA A 416 -3.32 -19.52 12.17
C ALA A 416 -3.08 -20.57 13.26
N SER A 417 -3.11 -20.13 14.52
CA SER A 417 -3.11 -21.00 15.71
C SER A 417 -4.43 -21.75 15.88
N LEU A 418 -5.53 -21.20 15.34
CA LEU A 418 -6.85 -21.80 15.35
C LEU A 418 -7.66 -21.33 14.13
N LYS A 419 -8.37 -22.26 13.49
CA LYS A 419 -9.32 -21.97 12.42
C LYS A 419 -10.73 -22.25 12.91
N LEU A 420 -11.66 -21.35 12.61
CA LEU A 420 -13.08 -21.51 12.89
C LEU A 420 -13.87 -21.37 11.58
N ASP A 421 -14.93 -22.16 11.43
CA ASP A 421 -15.82 -22.07 10.27
C ASP A 421 -16.83 -20.93 10.49
N LEU A 422 -16.73 -19.88 9.69
CA LEU A 422 -17.67 -18.76 9.62
C LEU A 422 -18.09 -18.59 8.17
N LYS A 423 -19.35 -18.85 7.87
CA LYS A 423 -19.90 -18.71 6.52
C LYS A 423 -20.67 -17.41 6.43
N ALA A 424 -20.53 -16.73 5.30
CA ALA A 424 -21.35 -15.58 4.94
C ALA A 424 -22.85 -15.85 5.22
N GLY A 425 -23.45 -15.00 6.06
CA GLY A 425 -24.82 -15.07 6.54
C GLY A 425 -25.00 -15.74 7.92
N ASP A 426 -23.97 -16.39 8.47
CA ASP A 426 -23.98 -17.05 9.79
C ASP A 426 -23.32 -16.19 10.89
N GLU A 427 -23.00 -14.92 10.63
CA GLU A 427 -22.23 -14.03 11.52
C GLU A 427 -22.87 -13.92 12.90
N ASN A 428 -24.19 -13.76 12.95
CA ASN A 428 -24.95 -13.71 14.20
C ASN A 428 -24.77 -14.97 15.05
N ALA A 429 -24.92 -16.14 14.45
CA ALA A 429 -24.83 -17.41 15.16
C ALA A 429 -23.40 -17.68 15.63
N PHE A 430 -22.41 -17.28 14.83
CA PHE A 430 -21.00 -17.36 15.17
C PHE A 430 -20.64 -16.45 16.36
N LEU A 431 -21.00 -15.18 16.28
CA LEU A 431 -20.71 -14.20 17.34
C LEU A 431 -21.46 -14.54 18.63
N ASP A 432 -22.70 -15.04 18.57
CA ASP A 432 -23.43 -15.52 19.75
C ASP A 432 -22.69 -16.67 20.46
N LYS A 433 -22.04 -17.58 19.71
CA LYS A 433 -21.23 -18.66 20.29
C LYS A 433 -19.93 -18.13 20.89
N LEU A 434 -19.24 -17.26 20.16
CA LEU A 434 -18.00 -16.65 20.64
C LEU A 434 -18.22 -15.82 21.89
N HIS A 435 -19.29 -15.01 21.92
CA HIS A 435 -19.65 -14.21 23.08
C HIS A 435 -19.90 -15.07 24.32
N LYS A 436 -20.61 -16.20 24.17
CA LYS A 436 -20.82 -17.16 25.27
C LYS A 436 -19.49 -17.75 25.76
N ALA A 437 -18.60 -18.17 24.86
CA ALA A 437 -17.27 -18.68 25.22
C ALA A 437 -16.39 -17.63 25.92
N VAL A 438 -16.56 -16.35 25.56
CA VAL A 438 -15.94 -15.22 26.25
C VAL A 438 -16.54 -14.99 27.64
N GLN A 439 -17.75 -15.44 27.94
CA GLN A 439 -18.32 -15.31 29.28
C GLN A 439 -18.06 -16.54 30.18
N TYR A 440 -18.18 -17.75 29.62
CA TYR A 440 -18.05 -19.02 30.36
C TYR A 440 -17.63 -20.16 29.41
N GLU A 441 -17.17 -21.28 29.96
CA GLU A 441 -16.86 -22.48 29.14
C GLU A 441 -18.15 -23.07 28.56
N THR A 442 -18.17 -23.23 27.24
CA THR A 442 -19.36 -23.67 26.48
C THR A 442 -19.37 -25.17 26.22
N GLY A 443 -18.21 -25.85 26.35
CA GLY A 443 -18.03 -27.24 25.97
C GLY A 443 -17.73 -27.42 24.47
N ASP A 444 -17.69 -26.32 23.70
CA ASP A 444 -17.15 -26.30 22.34
C ASP A 444 -15.66 -25.98 22.41
N GLU A 445 -14.82 -27.02 22.29
CA GLU A 445 -13.37 -26.91 22.46
C GLU A 445 -12.73 -25.83 21.58
N ALA A 446 -13.25 -25.62 20.37
CA ALA A 446 -12.70 -24.64 19.44
C ALA A 446 -13.01 -23.21 19.91
N PHE A 447 -14.27 -22.91 20.24
CA PHE A 447 -14.66 -21.58 20.72
C PHE A 447 -14.09 -21.27 22.11
N ASP A 448 -14.04 -22.25 23.01
CA ASP A 448 -13.45 -22.08 24.34
C ASP A 448 -11.93 -21.79 24.24
N LYS A 449 -11.23 -22.43 23.28
CA LYS A 449 -9.82 -22.15 22.99
C LYS A 449 -9.61 -20.76 22.37
N ALA A 450 -10.48 -20.35 21.44
CA ALA A 450 -10.44 -19.01 20.87
C ALA A 450 -10.63 -17.93 21.95
N ALA A 451 -11.67 -18.08 22.77
CA ALA A 451 -11.96 -17.19 23.89
C ALA A 451 -10.80 -17.15 24.90
N LYS A 452 -10.15 -18.29 25.17
CA LYS A 452 -8.96 -18.33 26.03
C LYS A 452 -7.81 -17.50 25.46
N PHE A 453 -7.47 -17.69 24.18
CA PHE A 453 -6.40 -16.91 23.54
C PHE A 453 -6.67 -15.41 23.62
N LEU A 454 -7.89 -14.99 23.32
CA LEU A 454 -8.29 -13.59 23.35
C LEU A 454 -8.32 -13.01 24.77
N LYS A 455 -8.76 -13.76 25.78
CA LYS A 455 -8.79 -13.31 27.19
C LYS A 455 -7.41 -13.16 27.83
N THR A 456 -6.46 -14.02 27.42
CA THR A 456 -5.10 -13.99 27.98
C THR A 456 -4.21 -12.94 27.35
N ALA A 457 -4.64 -12.37 26.22
CA ALA A 457 -3.93 -11.34 25.50
C ALA A 457 -4.01 -10.00 26.24
N GLU A 458 -2.90 -9.26 26.29
CA GLU A 458 -2.84 -7.90 26.79
C GLU A 458 -3.34 -6.88 25.75
N LYS A 459 -3.16 -7.18 24.45
CA LYS A 459 -3.55 -6.32 23.33
C LYS A 459 -4.30 -7.11 22.25
N PRO A 460 -5.47 -7.70 22.58
CA PRO A 460 -6.26 -8.42 21.59
C PRO A 460 -6.80 -7.47 20.52
N VAL A 461 -6.79 -7.91 19.27
CA VAL A 461 -7.37 -7.18 18.14
C VAL A 461 -8.35 -8.08 17.40
N ILE A 462 -9.49 -7.52 17.03
CA ILE A 462 -10.45 -8.15 16.11
C ILE A 462 -10.40 -7.37 14.80
N VAL A 463 -10.13 -8.09 13.70
CA VAL A 463 -10.07 -7.54 12.34
C VAL A 463 -11.14 -8.19 11.48
N TYR A 464 -11.77 -7.40 10.61
CA TYR A 464 -12.78 -7.90 9.69
C TYR A 464 -12.73 -7.17 8.35
N GLY A 465 -13.21 -7.86 7.31
CA GLY A 465 -13.13 -7.43 5.91
C GLY A 465 -14.47 -6.99 5.31
N GLU A 466 -14.49 -6.83 3.98
CA GLU A 466 -15.70 -6.50 3.22
C GLU A 466 -16.78 -7.58 3.36
N ASP A 467 -16.39 -8.86 3.28
CA ASP A 467 -17.35 -9.98 3.33
C ASP A 467 -18.12 -9.98 4.65
N PHE A 468 -17.43 -9.85 5.79
CA PHE A 468 -18.08 -9.73 7.09
C PHE A 468 -18.99 -8.49 7.14
N ALA A 469 -18.49 -7.33 6.71
CA ALA A 469 -19.26 -6.07 6.76
C ALA A 469 -20.53 -6.12 5.89
N ALA A 470 -20.50 -6.83 4.77
CA ALA A 470 -21.61 -6.96 3.84
C ALA A 470 -22.77 -7.82 4.38
N HIS A 471 -22.48 -8.76 5.29
CA HIS A 471 -23.46 -9.72 5.82
C HIS A 471 -23.80 -9.48 7.30
N ALA A 472 -22.92 -8.82 8.06
CA ALA A 472 -23.17 -8.46 9.44
C ALA A 472 -24.33 -7.45 9.56
N ASP A 473 -25.43 -7.91 10.14
CA ASP A 473 -26.55 -7.05 10.48
C ASP A 473 -26.31 -6.28 11.78
N GLU A 474 -27.29 -5.48 12.17
CA GLU A 474 -27.22 -4.65 13.38
C GLU A 474 -26.94 -5.48 14.64
N LYS A 475 -27.58 -6.65 14.78
CA LYS A 475 -27.39 -7.51 15.95
C LYS A 475 -25.97 -8.12 15.97
N ALA A 476 -25.47 -8.55 14.82
CA ALA A 476 -24.11 -9.07 14.70
C ALA A 476 -23.09 -8.01 15.13
N LEU A 477 -23.23 -6.77 14.65
CA LEU A 477 -22.35 -5.67 15.01
C LEU A 477 -22.45 -5.29 16.49
N GLU A 478 -23.65 -5.27 17.08
CA GLU A 478 -23.81 -5.08 18.54
C GLU A 478 -23.09 -6.15 19.34
N THR A 479 -23.25 -7.42 18.95
CA THR A 479 -22.60 -8.55 19.63
C THR A 479 -21.08 -8.47 19.49
N LEU A 480 -20.57 -8.06 18.32
CA LEU A 480 -19.15 -7.84 18.09
C LEU A 480 -18.58 -6.74 19.00
N LEU A 481 -19.31 -5.64 19.18
CA LEU A 481 -18.93 -4.56 20.08
C LEU A 481 -18.92 -5.02 21.55
N GLU A 482 -19.93 -5.77 21.99
CA GLU A 482 -19.98 -6.36 23.34
C GLU A 482 -18.79 -7.30 23.60
N ILE A 483 -18.42 -8.12 22.62
CA ILE A 483 -17.22 -8.97 22.69
C ILE A 483 -15.96 -8.11 22.80
N SER A 484 -15.83 -7.08 21.95
CA SER A 484 -14.68 -6.18 21.93
C SER A 484 -14.50 -5.47 23.27
N GLU A 485 -15.58 -4.92 23.83
CA GLU A 485 -15.59 -4.25 25.13
C GLU A 485 -15.26 -5.21 26.28
N SER A 486 -15.80 -6.43 26.25
CA SER A 486 -15.55 -7.46 27.27
C SER A 486 -14.10 -7.93 27.31
N LEU A 487 -13.44 -7.94 26.15
CA LEU A 487 -12.05 -8.34 26.00
C LEU A 487 -11.06 -7.17 26.12
N GLY A 488 -11.54 -5.92 26.10
CA GLY A 488 -10.68 -4.76 25.88
C GLY A 488 -9.97 -4.78 24.52
N ALA A 489 -10.57 -5.45 23.53
CA ALA A 489 -9.98 -5.62 22.22
C ALA A 489 -10.17 -4.37 21.35
N ALA A 490 -9.15 -4.05 20.56
CA ALA A 490 -9.29 -3.07 19.49
C ALA A 490 -10.03 -3.69 18.30
N LEU A 491 -10.87 -2.91 17.63
CA LEU A 491 -11.66 -3.35 16.49
C LEU A 491 -11.21 -2.63 15.23
N VAL A 492 -10.74 -3.33 14.21
CA VAL A 492 -10.22 -2.73 12.96
C VAL A 492 -10.98 -3.27 11.76
N GLY A 493 -11.70 -2.40 11.06
CA GLY A 493 -12.34 -2.71 9.78
C GLY A 493 -11.39 -2.43 8.61
N VAL A 494 -10.83 -3.49 8.02
CA VAL A 494 -9.96 -3.40 6.85
C VAL A 494 -10.81 -3.57 5.60
N LYS A 495 -11.47 -2.49 5.19
CA LYS A 495 -12.67 -2.57 4.35
C LYS A 495 -12.63 -1.61 3.17
N GLY A 496 -13.17 -2.06 2.03
CA GLY A 496 -13.36 -1.27 0.82
C GLY A 496 -12.09 -0.84 0.09
N ASN A 497 -12.31 0.01 -0.91
CA ASN A 497 -11.34 0.68 -1.77
C ASN A 497 -10.88 2.06 -1.21
N ALA A 498 -10.10 2.80 -2.01
CA ALA A 498 -9.37 3.99 -1.57
C ALA A 498 -10.22 5.11 -0.96
N ASN A 499 -11.44 5.39 -1.46
CA ASN A 499 -12.36 6.38 -0.90
C ASN A 499 -13.70 5.82 -0.43
N SER A 500 -13.80 4.53 -0.10
CA SER A 500 -15.07 3.95 0.37
C SER A 500 -15.58 4.65 1.62
N MET A 501 -14.68 5.03 2.52
CA MET A 501 -15.01 5.81 3.72
C MET A 501 -15.59 7.18 3.37
N ALA A 502 -14.99 7.91 2.43
CA ALA A 502 -15.53 9.19 2.00
C ALA A 502 -16.86 9.04 1.24
N ALA A 503 -16.97 8.04 0.36
CA ALA A 503 -18.22 7.72 -0.33
C ALA A 503 -19.34 7.40 0.66
N SER A 504 -19.02 6.65 1.73
CA SER A 504 -19.91 6.40 2.86
C SER A 504 -20.33 7.71 3.55
N GLN A 505 -19.38 8.57 3.94
CA GLN A 505 -19.72 9.88 4.54
C GLN A 505 -20.59 10.76 3.62
N LEU A 506 -20.47 10.60 2.31
CA LEU A 506 -21.31 11.27 1.32
C LEU A 506 -22.68 10.59 1.11
N GLY A 507 -22.91 9.39 1.63
CA GLY A 507 -24.17 8.63 1.50
C GLY A 507 -24.28 7.82 0.21
N LEU A 508 -23.16 7.52 -0.46
CA LEU A 508 -23.09 6.81 -1.73
C LEU A 508 -23.06 5.28 -1.53
N GLU A 509 -24.06 4.76 -0.81
CA GLU A 509 -24.06 3.39 -0.26
C GLU A 509 -25.29 2.56 -0.69
N ALA A 510 -26.01 3.02 -1.71
CA ALA A 510 -27.21 2.34 -2.18
C ALA A 510 -26.84 1.15 -3.11
N PRO A 511 -27.51 -0.01 -2.99
CA PRO A 511 -27.37 -1.10 -3.95
C PRO A 511 -27.69 -0.66 -5.38
N ILE A 512 -26.91 -1.09 -6.36
CA ILE A 512 -27.13 -0.70 -7.75
C ILE A 512 -28.33 -1.48 -8.31
N LYS A 513 -29.43 -0.76 -8.51
CA LYS A 513 -30.68 -1.25 -9.12
C LYS A 513 -31.13 -0.28 -10.20
N VAL A 514 -30.65 -0.48 -11.42
CA VAL A 514 -30.90 0.43 -12.55
C VAL A 514 -32.17 0.09 -13.34
N ASN A 515 -32.80 -1.05 -13.09
CA ASN A 515 -34.02 -1.47 -13.79
C ASN A 515 -35.13 -0.42 -13.63
N GLY A 516 -35.67 0.06 -14.76
CA GLY A 516 -36.72 1.10 -14.80
C GLY A 516 -36.20 2.53 -14.96
N HIS A 517 -34.88 2.76 -14.89
CA HIS A 517 -34.29 4.06 -15.20
C HIS A 517 -34.22 4.27 -16.72
N LYS A 518 -34.43 5.52 -17.15
CA LYS A 518 -34.38 5.93 -18.56
C LYS A 518 -32.99 6.36 -19.01
N SER A 519 -32.17 6.80 -18.07
CA SER A 519 -30.79 7.20 -18.32
C SER A 519 -29.89 6.84 -17.14
N ALA A 520 -28.62 6.55 -17.42
CA ALA A 520 -27.59 6.33 -16.41
C ALA A 520 -26.34 7.16 -16.69
N PHE A 521 -25.71 7.63 -15.62
CA PHE A 521 -24.43 8.33 -15.65
C PHE A 521 -23.42 7.56 -14.80
N VAL A 522 -22.28 7.20 -15.38
CA VAL A 522 -21.26 6.37 -14.73
C VAL A 522 -19.91 7.08 -14.78
N MET A 523 -19.34 7.37 -13.61
CA MET A 523 -17.97 7.88 -13.47
C MET A 523 -17.04 6.74 -13.06
N LEU A 524 -16.38 6.13 -14.05
CA LEU A 524 -15.42 5.06 -13.80
C LEU A 524 -14.05 5.58 -13.40
N GLY A 525 -13.64 6.76 -13.89
CA GLY A 525 -12.25 7.17 -13.78
C GLY A 525 -11.34 6.16 -14.46
N ASP A 526 -10.39 5.60 -13.73
CA ASP A 526 -9.49 4.53 -14.19
C ASP A 526 -9.90 3.11 -13.77
N GLU A 527 -11.03 2.96 -13.08
CA GLU A 527 -11.53 1.67 -12.59
C GLU A 527 -12.04 0.78 -13.72
N GLU A 528 -11.78 -0.52 -13.64
CA GLU A 528 -12.39 -1.50 -14.53
C GLU A 528 -13.83 -1.83 -14.09
N PRO A 529 -14.84 -1.69 -14.96
CA PRO A 529 -16.21 -1.97 -14.58
C PRO A 529 -16.47 -3.48 -14.43
N SER A 530 -17.21 -3.87 -13.38
CA SER A 530 -17.60 -5.26 -13.19
C SER A 530 -18.58 -5.76 -14.25
N GLN A 531 -18.53 -7.06 -14.54
CA GLN A 531 -19.48 -7.72 -15.45
C GLN A 531 -20.94 -7.61 -14.98
N LYS A 532 -21.18 -7.53 -13.66
CA LYS A 532 -22.51 -7.28 -13.08
C LYS A 532 -23.02 -5.90 -13.51
N LEU A 533 -22.20 -4.87 -13.35
CA LEU A 533 -22.56 -3.50 -13.72
C LEU A 533 -22.83 -3.36 -15.21
N ILE A 534 -21.97 -3.95 -16.06
CA ILE A 534 -22.13 -3.92 -17.53
C ILE A 534 -23.51 -4.45 -17.92
N LYS A 535 -23.89 -5.65 -17.43
CA LYS A 535 -25.18 -6.27 -17.72
C LYS A 535 -26.37 -5.45 -17.23
N GLN A 536 -26.24 -4.85 -16.05
CA GLN A 536 -27.29 -3.99 -15.51
C GLN A 536 -27.54 -2.76 -16.39
N LEU A 537 -26.48 -2.15 -16.92
CA LEU A 537 -26.57 -0.95 -17.76
C LEU A 537 -27.05 -1.22 -19.19
N GLU A 538 -26.98 -2.45 -19.69
CA GLU A 538 -27.51 -2.81 -21.02
C GLU A 538 -29.03 -2.59 -21.14
N GLU A 539 -29.75 -2.61 -20.02
CA GLU A 539 -31.19 -2.36 -19.99
C GLU A 539 -31.55 -0.87 -19.98
N VAL A 540 -30.56 0.02 -19.79
CA VAL A 540 -30.77 1.46 -19.67
C VAL A 540 -30.74 2.12 -21.05
N PRO A 541 -31.79 2.85 -21.49
CA PRO A 541 -31.87 3.39 -22.84
C PRO A 541 -30.82 4.44 -23.24
N PHE A 542 -30.26 5.16 -22.26
CA PHE A 542 -29.25 6.20 -22.50
C PHE A 542 -28.17 6.17 -21.42
N VAL A 543 -26.93 5.85 -21.78
CA VAL A 543 -25.82 5.73 -20.84
C VAL A 543 -24.69 6.69 -21.17
N VAL A 544 -24.26 7.46 -20.17
CA VAL A 544 -23.07 8.31 -20.22
C VAL A 544 -21.97 7.69 -19.37
N ALA A 545 -20.77 7.56 -19.92
CA ALA A 545 -19.60 7.01 -19.23
C ALA A 545 -18.43 8.01 -19.24
N LEU A 546 -17.93 8.38 -18.06
CA LEU A 546 -16.64 9.05 -17.89
C LEU A 546 -15.58 7.99 -17.56
N ALA A 547 -14.59 7.82 -18.43
CA ALA A 547 -13.57 6.79 -18.27
C ALA A 547 -12.23 7.21 -18.88
N ALA A 548 -11.14 6.79 -18.24
CA ALA A 548 -9.77 6.93 -18.74
C ALA A 548 -9.44 5.86 -19.80
N TYR A 549 -10.07 4.69 -19.70
CA TYR A 549 -9.79 3.53 -20.53
C TYR A 549 -11.04 2.97 -21.23
N GLY A 550 -10.83 2.38 -22.40
CA GLY A 550 -11.86 1.64 -23.12
C GLY A 550 -12.22 0.32 -22.40
N SER A 551 -13.51 0.02 -22.36
CA SER A 551 -14.08 -1.20 -21.79
C SER A 551 -15.38 -1.58 -22.49
N GLN A 552 -15.93 -2.76 -22.19
CA GLN A 552 -17.25 -3.17 -22.69
C GLN A 552 -18.35 -2.16 -22.29
N LEU A 553 -18.29 -1.58 -21.08
CA LEU A 553 -19.23 -0.54 -20.65
C LEU A 553 -19.16 0.67 -21.58
N THR A 554 -17.95 1.20 -21.82
CA THR A 554 -17.78 2.35 -22.73
C THR A 554 -18.21 2.02 -24.16
N GLY A 555 -18.01 0.78 -24.61
CA GLY A 555 -18.45 0.31 -25.93
C GLY A 555 -19.97 0.23 -26.08
N ASN A 556 -20.69 0.05 -24.97
CA ASN A 556 -22.17 0.01 -24.92
C ASN A 556 -22.80 1.39 -24.67
N ALA A 557 -22.06 2.35 -24.11
CA ALA A 557 -22.58 3.69 -23.78
C ALA A 557 -23.01 4.51 -25.00
N ASP A 558 -23.84 5.53 -24.80
CA ASP A 558 -24.29 6.48 -25.81
C ASP A 558 -23.37 7.70 -25.90
N VAL A 559 -22.79 8.10 -24.77
CA VAL A 559 -21.77 9.14 -24.69
C VAL A 559 -20.61 8.63 -23.83
N VAL A 560 -19.39 8.75 -24.34
CA VAL A 560 -18.17 8.45 -23.61
C VAL A 560 -17.32 9.71 -23.54
N LEU A 561 -16.92 10.12 -22.34
CA LEU A 561 -16.06 11.27 -22.11
C LEU A 561 -14.70 10.79 -21.58
N PRO A 562 -13.59 11.12 -22.27
CA PRO A 562 -12.25 10.78 -21.80
C PRO A 562 -11.90 11.62 -20.57
N VAL A 563 -11.38 10.96 -19.53
CA VAL A 563 -10.89 11.63 -18.31
C VAL A 563 -9.50 11.14 -17.93
N THR A 564 -8.87 11.86 -16.99
CA THR A 564 -7.53 11.55 -16.46
C THR A 564 -7.46 10.18 -15.74
N MET A 565 -6.33 9.48 -15.83
CA MET A 565 -6.01 8.35 -14.91
C MET A 565 -5.46 8.84 -13.58
N TRP A 566 -5.30 7.91 -12.63
CA TRP A 566 -4.71 8.16 -11.32
C TRP A 566 -3.41 8.98 -11.34
N ALA A 567 -2.51 8.77 -12.33
CA ALA A 567 -1.22 9.47 -12.39
C ALA A 567 -1.31 10.89 -12.98
N GLU A 568 -2.40 11.24 -13.65
CA GLU A 568 -2.59 12.52 -14.36
C GLU A 568 -3.43 13.51 -13.55
N GLN A 569 -3.86 13.14 -12.34
CA GLN A 569 -4.71 13.97 -11.50
C GLN A 569 -4.18 14.06 -10.07
N SER A 570 -4.65 15.09 -9.36
CA SER A 570 -4.43 15.24 -7.93
C SER A 570 -5.76 15.35 -7.22
N GLY A 571 -5.79 15.00 -5.95
CA GLY A 571 -7.03 14.99 -5.19
C GLY A 571 -6.85 14.50 -3.77
N THR A 572 -7.87 14.70 -2.96
CA THR A 572 -7.87 14.23 -1.57
C THR A 572 -8.52 12.87 -1.51
N TYR A 573 -7.96 11.97 -0.70
CA TYR A 573 -8.45 10.63 -0.42
C TYR A 573 -8.58 10.41 1.09
N MET A 574 -9.54 9.61 1.53
CA MET A 574 -9.77 9.23 2.92
C MET A 574 -9.56 7.73 3.05
N ASN A 575 -8.47 7.35 3.71
CA ASN A 575 -8.19 5.96 3.97
C ASN A 575 -9.09 5.38 5.09
N MET A 576 -8.98 4.09 5.36
CA MET A 576 -9.76 3.41 6.41
C MET A 576 -9.51 3.91 7.83
N ASP A 577 -8.36 4.55 8.10
CA ASP A 577 -8.03 5.19 9.39
C ASP A 577 -8.63 6.60 9.54
N GLY A 578 -9.47 7.03 8.60
CA GLY A 578 -10.04 8.37 8.55
C GLY A 578 -9.04 9.48 8.20
N ARG A 579 -7.80 9.14 7.78
CA ARG A 579 -6.78 10.12 7.42
C ARG A 579 -7.06 10.67 6.03
N LEU A 580 -7.12 11.98 5.92
CA LEU A 580 -7.12 12.67 4.64
C LEU A 580 -5.69 12.69 4.09
N GLN A 581 -5.50 12.17 2.88
CA GLN A 581 -4.21 12.08 2.21
C GLN A 581 -4.33 12.65 0.80
N LYS A 582 -3.22 13.16 0.26
CA LYS A 582 -3.21 13.78 -1.06
C LYS A 582 -2.57 12.86 -2.10
N ALA A 583 -3.29 12.59 -3.18
CA ALA A 583 -2.70 12.09 -4.42
C ALA A 583 -2.11 13.26 -5.21
N VAL A 584 -0.96 13.03 -5.83
CA VAL A 584 -0.23 14.04 -6.60
C VAL A 584 -0.17 13.61 -8.05
N GLN A 585 -0.34 14.59 -8.94
CA GLN A 585 -0.20 14.39 -10.38
C GLN A 585 1.27 14.13 -10.71
N ALA A 586 1.56 12.96 -11.26
CA ALA A 586 2.90 12.52 -11.66
C ALA A 586 3.14 12.68 -13.18
N LEU A 587 2.08 12.66 -14.00
CA LEU A 587 2.15 12.83 -15.44
C LEU A 587 1.38 14.07 -15.90
N GLU A 588 1.83 14.66 -17.00
CA GLU A 588 1.08 15.70 -17.71
C GLU A 588 -0.19 15.12 -18.35
N VAL A 589 -1.28 15.88 -18.31
CA VAL A 589 -2.56 15.47 -18.89
C VAL A 589 -2.49 15.53 -20.42
N PRO A 590 -2.93 14.48 -21.14
CA PRO A 590 -2.99 14.51 -22.61
C PRO A 590 -3.91 15.61 -23.14
N ASP A 591 -3.53 16.21 -24.27
CA ASP A 591 -4.34 17.24 -24.94
C ASP A 591 -5.78 16.80 -25.18
N GLY A 592 -6.73 17.63 -24.77
CA GLY A 592 -8.17 17.40 -24.97
C GLY A 592 -8.83 16.46 -23.94
N VAL A 593 -8.06 15.91 -23.00
CA VAL A 593 -8.57 15.18 -21.83
C VAL A 593 -8.76 16.17 -20.67
N LEU A 594 -9.83 16.00 -19.90
CA LEU A 594 -10.14 16.80 -18.72
C LEU A 594 -10.08 15.94 -17.46
N THR A 595 -9.93 16.56 -16.30
CA THR A 595 -10.15 15.85 -15.03
C THR A 595 -11.62 15.45 -14.91
N SER A 596 -11.92 14.45 -14.09
CA SER A 596 -13.29 14.06 -13.76
C SER A 596 -14.09 15.23 -13.18
N ARG A 597 -13.46 16.03 -12.31
CA ARG A 597 -14.01 17.28 -11.79
C ARG A 597 -14.36 18.30 -12.86
N ASP A 598 -13.42 18.65 -13.73
CA ASP A 598 -13.63 19.67 -14.77
C ASP A 598 -14.70 19.21 -15.78
N THR A 599 -14.74 17.90 -16.05
CA THR A 599 -15.79 17.30 -16.87
C THR A 599 -17.17 17.46 -16.23
N LEU A 600 -17.30 17.20 -14.93
CA LEU A 600 -18.55 17.42 -14.19
C LEU A 600 -18.97 18.89 -14.16
N LEU A 601 -18.03 19.82 -13.99
CA LEU A 601 -18.33 21.25 -14.03
C LEU A 601 -18.84 21.66 -15.42
N LYS A 602 -18.24 21.14 -16.49
CA LYS A 602 -18.69 21.39 -17.87
C LYS A 602 -20.08 20.81 -18.15
N ILE A 603 -20.38 19.62 -17.60
CA ILE A 603 -21.73 19.05 -17.65
C ILE A 603 -22.73 19.91 -16.87
N SER A 604 -22.33 20.39 -15.69
CA SER A 604 -23.18 21.25 -14.86
C SER A 604 -23.52 22.54 -15.58
N GLU A 605 -22.56 23.17 -16.26
CA GLU A 605 -22.78 24.33 -17.11
C GLU A 605 -23.77 24.02 -18.26
N ALA A 606 -23.56 22.90 -18.97
CA ALA A 606 -24.45 22.48 -20.05
C ALA A 606 -25.90 22.20 -19.59
N LEU A 607 -26.07 21.77 -18.33
CA LEU A 607 -27.37 21.52 -17.70
C LEU A 607 -27.91 22.74 -16.92
N SER A 608 -27.18 23.86 -16.89
CA SER A 608 -27.51 25.06 -16.11
C SER A 608 -27.69 24.78 -14.61
N ILE A 609 -26.79 23.97 -14.05
CA ILE A 609 -26.72 23.61 -12.63
C ILE A 609 -25.53 24.34 -11.99
N GLU A 610 -25.74 24.92 -10.82
CA GLU A 610 -24.66 25.42 -9.96
C GLU A 610 -24.41 24.42 -8.83
N PRO A 611 -23.38 23.55 -8.94
CA PRO A 611 -23.12 22.54 -7.94
C PRO A 611 -22.33 23.13 -6.76
N ASP A 612 -22.54 22.56 -5.58
CA ASP A 612 -21.86 22.95 -4.35
C ASP A 612 -20.54 22.18 -4.18
N ALA A 613 -19.44 22.94 -4.13
CA ALA A 613 -18.07 22.44 -4.05
C ALA A 613 -17.53 22.26 -2.61
N ASP A 614 -18.32 22.55 -1.56
CA ASP A 614 -17.89 22.36 -0.18
C ASP A 614 -17.90 20.88 0.25
N TRP A 615 -16.90 20.15 -0.21
CA TRP A 615 -16.74 18.73 0.11
C TRP A 615 -16.37 18.49 1.58
N LYS A 616 -15.67 19.43 2.23
CA LYS A 616 -15.17 19.27 3.60
C LYS A 616 -16.32 19.21 4.60
N THR A 617 -17.27 20.12 4.49
CA THR A 617 -18.47 20.10 5.34
C THR A 617 -19.31 18.85 5.06
N LYS A 618 -19.43 18.44 3.79
CA LYS A 618 -20.21 17.26 3.40
C LYS A 618 -19.64 15.98 3.99
N VAL A 619 -18.33 15.77 3.91
CA VAL A 619 -17.67 14.53 4.37
C VAL A 619 -17.56 14.43 5.89
N THR A 620 -17.73 15.53 6.62
CA THR A 620 -17.69 15.57 8.10
C THR A 620 -19.08 15.68 8.75
N SER A 621 -20.15 15.63 7.95
CA SER A 621 -21.52 15.83 8.42
C SER A 621 -22.15 14.60 9.10
N ARG A 622 -21.71 13.38 8.73
CA ARG A 622 -22.17 12.13 9.33
C ARG A 622 -21.18 11.69 10.41
N THR A 623 -21.64 10.86 11.35
CA THR A 623 -20.76 10.23 12.33
C THR A 623 -19.91 9.16 11.63
N PRO A 624 -18.57 9.26 11.61
CA PRO A 624 -17.74 8.28 10.96
C PRO A 624 -17.46 7.07 11.87
N THR A 625 -17.09 5.92 11.28
CA THR A 625 -16.76 4.71 12.03
C THR A 625 -15.39 4.81 12.73
N VAL A 626 -14.48 5.58 12.14
CA VAL A 626 -13.18 6.03 12.70
C VAL A 626 -13.13 7.56 12.69
N GLU A 627 -12.45 8.18 13.65
CA GLU A 627 -12.26 9.63 13.67
C GLU A 627 -11.53 10.15 12.42
N ILE A 628 -12.11 11.17 11.76
CA ILE A 628 -11.49 11.81 10.59
C ILE A 628 -10.35 12.72 11.05
N LYS A 629 -9.18 12.56 10.42
CA LYS A 629 -7.96 13.33 10.73
C LYS A 629 -7.53 14.12 9.51
N GLU A 630 -7.16 15.38 9.74
CA GLU A 630 -6.45 16.15 8.70
C GLU A 630 -5.03 15.58 8.49
N ALA A 631 -4.51 15.79 7.28
CA ALA A 631 -3.27 15.23 6.77
C ALA A 631 -2.04 15.60 7.60
#